data_AF-A0A2N1NP63-F1
#
_entry.id   AF-A0A2N1NP63-F1
#
_cell.length_a   1.000
_cell.length_b   1.000
_cell.length_c   1.000
_cell.angle_alpha   90.00
_cell.angle_beta   90.00
_cell.angle_gamma   90.00
#
_symmetry.space_group_name_H-M   'P 1'
#
loop_
_entity.id
_entity.type
_entity.pdbx_description
1 polymer ?
#
loop_
_entity_poly.entity_id
_entity_poly.type
_entity_poly.pdbx_seq_one_letter_code
_entity_poly.pdbx_strand_id
1 'polypeptide(L)'
;MATTIADSSSMTISLAASSSSAASSSCLSLSSNSSQSSSTAFSNTNHHIPIAITIPPEIFIKICEHLPPSDLLTLTGVCKRFRGFLCSPESSITQDIWRTSRIKFLTGLQLSPPEGMYEEEYIRFGKLLTSCQNCSTKKTVKVYWQFRVRYCHDCLMKNTTSIIFSKDHAWENDKVLEGLVYVRHNNQVLFWTPDVKSSYKEYEVISGSKFPEWVKKRKECRIRIMEDALKRDNSAASAEEEKNKQSGTTADTTQNIAATVSALGVDVDPRQFPLSQIRITGTRSNVSSALQHFPHIDTLDIMIMDSP
;
A
#
# COMPACT_ATOMS: atom_id res chain seq x y z
N MET A 1 -36.62 34.40 29.31
CA MET A 1 -37.18 33.06 29.58
C MET A 1 -36.65 32.17 28.45
N ALA A 2 -35.60 31.37 28.67
CA ALA A 2 -35.67 29.98 29.18
C ALA A 2 -36.62 29.14 28.29
N THR A 3 -36.26 28.02 27.67
CA THR A 3 -35.28 26.96 27.99
C THR A 3 -35.32 25.93 26.82
N THR A 4 -34.16 25.41 26.36
CA THR A 4 -33.79 23.97 26.08
C THR A 4 -34.75 23.06 25.24
N ILE A 5 -34.37 22.11 24.35
CA ILE A 5 -33.44 20.95 24.41
C ILE A 5 -33.20 20.41 22.96
N ALA A 6 -32.05 19.73 22.79
CA ALA A 6 -31.57 18.79 21.74
C ALA A 6 -32.62 17.89 21.02
N ASP A 7 -32.36 17.18 19.91
CA ASP A 7 -31.25 16.25 19.63
C ASP A 7 -31.35 15.64 18.20
N SER A 8 -30.34 14.84 17.81
CA SER A 8 -30.28 13.83 16.72
C SER A 8 -29.86 14.25 15.29
N SER A 9 -28.96 13.55 14.58
CA SER A 9 -28.09 12.40 14.87
C SER A 9 -27.04 12.32 13.74
N SER A 10 -25.75 12.34 14.08
CA SER A 10 -24.63 12.18 13.16
C SER A 10 -24.32 10.70 12.96
N MET A 11 -24.41 10.18 11.73
CA MET A 11 -24.07 8.79 11.41
C MET A 11 -22.56 8.66 11.19
N THR A 12 -21.88 8.16 12.22
CA THR A 12 -20.49 7.70 12.17
C THR A 12 -20.39 6.32 11.52
N ILE A 13 -19.61 6.20 10.45
CA ILE A 13 -19.27 4.92 9.81
C ILE A 13 -18.25 4.20 10.71
N SER A 14 -18.65 3.05 11.24
CA SER A 14 -17.82 2.20 12.10
C SER A 14 -16.88 1.34 11.27
N LEU A 15 -15.57 1.53 11.44
CA LEU A 15 -14.54 0.58 11.01
C LEU A 15 -14.43 -0.52 12.06
N ALA A 16 -14.80 -1.75 11.70
CA ALA A 16 -14.62 -2.91 12.56
C ALA A 16 -13.13 -3.32 12.61
N ALA A 17 -12.47 -3.06 13.74
CA ALA A 17 -11.16 -3.61 14.06
C ALA A 17 -11.33 -4.94 14.81
N SER A 18 -10.91 -6.04 14.17
CA SER A 18 -10.84 -7.35 14.80
C SER A 18 -9.78 -7.35 15.90
N SER A 19 -10.22 -7.54 17.14
CA SER A 19 -9.39 -7.54 18.35
C SER A 19 -8.96 -8.97 18.69
N SER A 20 -7.65 -9.21 18.77
CA SER A 20 -7.08 -10.45 19.31
C SER A 20 -6.61 -10.22 20.74
N SER A 21 -7.10 -11.08 21.62
CA SER A 21 -7.02 -11.16 23.08
C SER A 21 -5.64 -10.91 23.72
N ALA A 22 -5.63 -9.99 24.70
CA ALA A 22 -4.57 -9.83 25.70
C ALA A 22 -4.88 -10.72 26.92
N ALA A 23 -3.94 -11.60 27.29
CA ALA A 23 -4.00 -12.35 28.54
C ALA A 23 -3.43 -11.50 29.68
N SER A 24 -4.26 -11.29 30.71
CA SER A 24 -3.91 -10.67 31.98
C SER A 24 -3.36 -11.72 32.95
N SER A 25 -2.32 -11.38 33.71
CA SER A 25 -1.96 -12.04 34.98
C SER A 25 -1.08 -11.05 35.76
N SER A 26 -1.68 -10.27 36.66
CA SER A 26 -1.81 -10.54 38.10
C SER A 26 -0.57 -10.12 38.88
N CYS A 27 -0.75 -8.99 39.57
CA CYS A 27 0.10 -8.45 40.59
C CYS A 27 0.11 -9.35 41.83
N LEU A 28 1.31 -9.65 42.34
CA LEU A 28 1.50 -10.10 43.72
C LEU A 28 2.51 -9.16 44.39
N SER A 29 2.01 -8.44 45.38
CA SER A 29 2.73 -7.71 46.39
C SER A 29 3.47 -8.68 47.32
N LEU A 30 4.75 -8.42 47.58
CA LEU A 30 5.40 -8.93 48.79
C LEU A 30 6.42 -7.93 49.33
N SER A 31 6.47 -7.91 50.65
CA SER A 31 6.87 -6.85 51.55
C SER A 31 8.37 -6.61 51.63
N SER A 32 8.68 -5.42 52.13
CA SER A 32 9.96 -4.93 52.62
C SER A 32 10.72 -5.95 53.47
N ASN A 33 12.04 -6.03 53.26
CA ASN A 33 12.97 -6.14 54.38
C ASN A 33 14.27 -5.42 54.09
N SER A 34 14.55 -4.47 54.98
CA SER A 34 15.78 -3.69 55.09
C SER A 34 16.88 -4.57 55.65
N SER A 35 18.08 -4.52 55.07
CA SER A 35 19.32 -4.85 55.76
C SER A 35 20.45 -4.05 55.14
N GLN A 36 20.97 -3.13 55.93
CA GLN A 36 22.19 -2.39 55.66
C GLN A 36 23.36 -3.38 55.74
N SER A 37 24.17 -3.43 54.69
CA SER A 37 25.57 -3.86 54.80
C SER A 37 26.43 -2.91 54.00
N SER A 38 27.02 -1.97 54.71
CA SER A 38 28.12 -1.15 54.24
C SER A 38 29.26 -2.06 53.80
N SER A 39 29.60 -2.02 52.52
CA SER A 39 30.84 -2.57 51.99
C SER A 39 31.26 -1.70 50.83
N THR A 40 32.21 -0.83 51.12
CA THR A 40 32.93 0.00 50.16
C THR A 40 33.62 -0.88 49.14
N ALA A 41 33.03 -1.00 47.96
CA ALA A 41 33.74 -1.37 46.75
C ALA A 41 33.54 -0.22 45.76
N PHE A 42 34.57 0.62 45.61
CA PHE A 42 34.68 1.48 44.45
C PHE A 42 34.92 0.58 43.22
N SER A 43 33.85 -0.01 42.73
CA SER A 43 33.83 -0.54 41.37
C SER A 43 33.68 0.65 40.45
N ASN A 44 34.72 0.93 39.66
CA ASN A 44 34.62 1.75 38.46
C ASN A 44 33.66 1.06 37.48
N THR A 45 32.36 1.14 37.75
CA THR A 45 31.35 0.88 36.74
C THR A 45 31.31 2.14 35.91
N ASN A 46 31.83 2.08 34.68
CA ASN A 46 31.45 3.02 33.63
C ASN A 46 29.93 3.00 33.52
N HIS A 47 29.25 3.84 34.30
CA HIS A 47 27.83 4.09 34.22
C HIS A 47 27.61 4.83 32.90
N HIS A 48 27.56 4.08 31.81
CA HIS A 48 27.13 4.60 30.53
C HIS A 48 25.64 4.91 30.67
N ILE A 49 25.33 6.14 31.09
CA ILE A 49 23.96 6.63 31.17
C ILE A 49 23.38 6.43 29.77
N PRO A 50 22.28 5.67 29.63
CA PRO A 50 21.69 5.42 28.32
C PRO A 50 21.39 6.75 27.63
N ILE A 51 21.88 6.91 26.40
CA ILE A 51 21.66 8.11 25.58
C ILE A 51 20.16 8.49 25.50
N ALA A 52 19.28 7.49 25.51
CA ALA A 52 17.84 7.69 25.54
C ALA A 52 17.34 8.53 26.75
N ILE A 53 18.06 8.52 27.88
CA ILE A 53 17.75 9.25 29.10
C ILE A 53 18.37 10.66 29.09
N THR A 54 19.47 10.86 28.34
CA THR A 54 20.20 12.14 28.31
C THR A 54 19.80 13.08 27.18
N ILE A 55 19.25 12.57 26.06
CA ILE A 55 18.85 13.42 24.93
C ILE A 55 17.55 14.18 25.24
N PRO A 56 17.55 15.53 25.16
CA PRO A 56 16.34 16.34 25.21
C PRO A 56 15.38 15.99 24.06
N PRO A 57 14.05 16.00 24.27
CA PRO A 57 13.07 15.65 23.24
C PRO A 57 13.26 16.40 21.91
N GLU A 58 13.63 17.67 21.97
CA GLU A 58 13.82 18.55 20.80
C GLU A 58 15.00 18.08 19.95
N ILE A 59 16.10 17.69 20.59
CA ILE A 59 17.28 17.15 19.91
C ILE A 59 16.97 15.77 19.32
N PHE A 60 16.18 14.94 20.02
CA PHE A 60 15.73 13.66 19.49
C PHE A 60 14.89 13.82 18.22
N ILE A 61 13.94 14.77 18.22
CA ILE A 61 13.12 15.10 17.04
C ILE A 61 14.01 15.53 15.87
N LYS A 62 15.00 16.40 16.13
CA LYS A 62 15.97 16.82 15.11
C LYS A 62 16.78 15.67 14.54
N ILE A 63 17.21 14.71 15.37
CA ILE A 63 17.87 13.50 14.87
C ILE A 63 16.93 12.73 13.93
N CYS A 64 15.66 12.58 14.31
CA CYS A 64 14.66 11.83 13.52
C CYS A 64 14.40 12.42 12.12
N GLU A 65 14.53 13.75 11.92
CA GLU A 65 14.42 14.40 10.61
C GLU A 65 15.46 13.91 9.57
N HIS A 66 16.51 13.24 10.03
CA HIS A 66 17.59 12.69 9.20
C HIS A 66 17.54 11.17 9.05
N LEU A 67 16.53 10.50 9.61
CA LEU A 67 16.43 9.04 9.57
C LEU A 67 15.43 8.57 8.51
N PRO A 68 15.74 7.49 7.76
CA PRO A 68 14.77 6.85 6.89
C PRO A 68 13.68 6.14 7.71
N PRO A 69 12.50 5.86 7.13
CA PRO A 69 11.40 5.27 7.89
C PRO A 69 11.68 3.89 8.48
N SER A 70 12.59 3.11 7.88
CA SER A 70 13.03 1.82 8.44
C SER A 70 13.71 1.98 9.80
N ASP A 71 14.50 3.05 9.95
CA ASP A 71 15.31 3.29 11.14
C ASP A 71 14.42 3.90 12.23
N LEU A 72 13.50 4.79 11.86
CA LEU A 72 12.44 5.26 12.76
C LEU A 72 11.63 4.09 13.30
N LEU A 73 11.22 3.14 12.45
CA LEU A 73 10.49 1.96 12.89
C LEU A 73 11.32 1.11 13.86
N THR A 74 12.61 0.94 13.59
CA THR A 74 13.53 0.22 14.49
C THR A 74 13.66 0.93 15.84
N LEU A 75 13.76 2.26 15.86
CA LEU A 75 13.83 3.06 17.09
C LEU A 75 12.61 2.90 17.99
N THR A 76 11.42 2.64 17.43
CA THR A 76 10.21 2.36 18.23
C THR A 76 10.37 1.14 19.15
N GLY A 77 11.25 0.20 18.79
CA GLY A 77 11.52 -1.01 19.57
C GLY A 77 12.66 -0.88 20.58
N VAL A 78 13.46 0.20 20.52
CA VAL A 78 14.68 0.33 21.34
C VAL A 78 14.37 0.65 22.80
N CYS A 79 13.48 1.62 23.05
CA CYS A 79 13.07 1.95 24.41
C CYS A 79 11.67 2.58 24.47
N LYS A 80 11.04 2.53 25.65
CA LYS A 80 9.69 3.09 25.88
C LYS A 80 9.59 4.58 25.55
N ARG A 81 10.67 5.34 25.77
CA ARG A 81 10.71 6.79 25.51
C ARG A 81 10.65 7.09 24.02
N PHE A 82 11.49 6.44 23.21
CA PHE A 82 11.44 6.59 21.75
C PHE A 82 10.11 6.12 21.17
N ARG A 83 9.59 4.99 21.67
CA ARG A 83 8.25 4.54 21.32
C ARG A 83 7.18 5.60 21.62
N GLY A 84 7.26 6.27 22.77
CA GLY A 84 6.34 7.34 23.15
C GLY A 84 6.35 8.53 22.17
N PHE A 85 7.52 8.89 21.63
CA PHE A 85 7.65 9.96 20.63
C PHE A 85 7.24 9.53 19.22
N LEU A 86 7.48 8.28 18.84
CA LEU A 86 7.30 7.81 17.46
C LEU A 86 5.97 7.09 17.22
N CYS A 87 5.28 6.63 18.27
CA CYS A 87 4.02 5.89 18.17
C CYS A 87 2.86 6.62 18.87
N SER A 88 2.71 7.92 18.61
CA SER A 88 1.58 8.74 19.05
C SER A 88 0.84 9.32 17.85
N PRO A 89 -0.13 8.60 17.25
CA PRO A 89 -0.73 8.99 15.97
C PRO A 89 -1.42 10.35 16.00
N GLU A 90 -2.01 10.75 17.12
CA GLU A 90 -2.66 12.05 17.30
C GLU A 90 -1.70 13.22 17.51
N SER A 91 -0.42 12.93 17.80
CA SER A 91 0.57 13.99 18.01
C SER A 91 1.00 14.58 16.68
N SER A 92 0.84 15.90 16.52
CA SER A 92 1.33 16.63 15.35
C SER A 92 2.84 16.43 15.15
N ILE A 93 3.62 16.45 16.23
CA ILE A 93 5.06 16.22 16.20
C ILE A 93 5.39 14.84 15.63
N THR A 94 4.70 13.79 16.10
CA THR A 94 4.90 12.43 15.57
C THR A 94 4.55 12.36 14.09
N GLN A 95 3.43 12.95 13.67
CA GLN A 95 3.07 13.03 12.24
C GLN A 95 4.15 13.76 11.43
N ASP A 96 4.69 14.87 11.94
CA ASP A 96 5.70 15.67 11.26
C ASP A 96 7.03 14.91 11.10
N ILE A 97 7.45 14.13 12.11
CA ILE A 97 8.64 13.26 12.01
C ILE A 97 8.48 12.26 10.87
N TRP A 98 7.37 11.52 10.85
CA TRP A 98 7.11 10.51 9.84
C TRP A 98 6.93 11.12 8.45
N ARG A 99 6.22 12.26 8.35
CA ARG A 99 6.05 13.01 7.10
C ARG A 99 7.38 13.46 6.53
N THR A 100 8.23 14.08 7.37
CA THR A 100 9.55 14.58 6.96
C THR A 100 10.40 13.44 6.44
N SER A 101 10.44 12.32 7.17
CA SER A 101 11.15 11.12 6.76
C SER A 101 10.60 10.55 5.43
N ARG A 102 9.27 10.44 5.29
CA ARG A 102 8.63 9.96 4.05
C ARG A 102 8.99 10.80 2.84
N ILE A 103 8.81 12.12 2.93
CA ILE A 103 9.08 13.04 1.82
C ILE A 103 10.56 12.96 1.42
N LYS A 104 11.46 12.93 2.40
CA LYS A 104 12.91 12.92 2.16
C LYS A 104 13.44 11.60 1.60
N PHE A 105 12.91 10.46 2.04
CA PHE A 105 13.50 9.15 1.74
C PHE A 105 12.67 8.24 0.84
N LEU A 106 11.37 8.52 0.64
CA LEU A 106 10.47 7.66 -0.15
C LEU A 106 9.93 8.40 -1.38
N THR A 107 10.75 8.51 -2.44
CA THR A 107 10.40 9.18 -3.71
C THR A 107 9.10 8.67 -4.35
N GLY A 108 8.78 7.38 -4.19
CA GLY A 108 7.53 6.79 -4.68
C GLY A 108 6.33 6.89 -3.72
N LEU A 109 6.40 7.72 -2.67
CA LEU A 109 5.36 7.89 -1.67
C LEU A 109 5.23 9.36 -1.20
N GLN A 110 5.23 10.30 -2.15
CA GLN A 110 5.27 11.75 -1.86
C GLN A 110 3.91 12.35 -1.49
N LEU A 111 2.82 11.79 -2.03
CA LEU A 111 1.46 12.22 -1.71
C LEU A 111 1.14 12.02 -0.23
N SER A 112 0.33 12.91 0.35
CA SER A 112 -0.14 12.81 1.74
C SER A 112 -0.89 11.50 1.97
N PRO A 113 -0.96 11.02 3.23
CA PRO A 113 -1.78 9.87 3.59
C PRO A 113 -3.23 10.05 3.11
N PRO A 114 -3.90 8.97 2.67
CA PRO A 114 -5.33 8.99 2.45
C PRO A 114 -6.11 9.40 3.71
N GLU A 115 -7.32 9.93 3.54
CA GLU A 115 -8.20 10.31 4.65
C GLU A 115 -8.37 9.17 5.66
N GLY A 116 -8.15 9.46 6.95
CA GLY A 116 -8.25 8.49 8.04
C GLY A 116 -7.04 7.57 8.24
N MET A 117 -5.89 7.87 7.61
CA MET A 117 -4.64 7.12 7.77
C MET A 117 -3.52 8.03 8.30
N TYR A 118 -2.80 7.59 9.32
CA TYR A 118 -1.65 8.33 9.86
C TYR A 118 -0.38 8.10 9.04
N GLU A 119 0.61 8.99 9.16
CA GLU A 119 1.87 8.93 8.41
C GLU A 119 2.63 7.62 8.63
N GLU A 120 2.77 7.14 9.87
CA GLU A 120 3.42 5.84 10.15
C GLU A 120 2.71 4.69 9.42
N GLU A 121 1.39 4.61 9.58
CA GLU A 121 0.58 3.56 8.97
C GLU A 121 0.68 3.59 7.45
N TYR A 122 0.61 4.78 6.86
CA TYR A 122 0.74 5.00 5.43
C TYR A 122 2.10 4.55 4.89
N ILE A 123 3.19 4.87 5.58
CA ILE A 123 4.53 4.44 5.19
C ILE A 123 4.67 2.92 5.30
N ARG A 124 4.20 2.34 6.40
CA ARG A 124 4.23 0.88 6.61
C ARG A 124 3.44 0.17 5.51
N PHE A 125 2.23 0.63 5.27
CA PHE A 125 1.34 0.10 4.23
C PHE A 125 1.93 0.24 2.83
N GLY A 126 2.45 1.43 2.48
CA GLY A 126 2.90 1.77 1.14
C GLY A 126 4.28 1.22 0.75
N LYS A 127 5.22 1.12 1.70
CA LYS A 127 6.62 0.74 1.40
C LYS A 127 7.25 -0.32 2.30
N LEU A 128 7.02 -0.30 3.62
CA LEU A 128 7.77 -1.21 4.51
C LEU A 128 7.21 -2.63 4.55
N LEU A 129 5.90 -2.80 4.41
CA LEU A 129 5.28 -4.13 4.33
C LEU A 129 5.55 -4.73 2.94
N THR A 130 6.17 -5.90 2.92
CA THR A 130 6.52 -6.64 1.69
C THR A 130 5.65 -7.90 1.48
N SER A 131 4.82 -8.24 2.46
CA SER A 131 3.95 -9.41 2.42
C SER A 131 2.49 -9.06 2.17
N CYS A 132 1.74 -10.03 1.65
CA CYS A 132 0.30 -9.99 1.55
C CYS A 132 -0.32 -9.93 2.96
N GLN A 133 -1.26 -9.01 3.17
CA GLN A 133 -1.94 -8.86 4.45
C GLN A 133 -2.81 -10.07 4.83
N ASN A 134 -3.30 -10.84 3.85
CA ASN A 134 -4.21 -11.96 4.11
C ASN A 134 -3.46 -13.30 4.28
N CYS A 135 -2.52 -13.64 3.39
CA CYS A 135 -1.82 -14.93 3.43
C CYS A 135 -0.33 -14.85 3.78
N SER A 136 0.19 -13.64 4.06
CA SER A 136 1.59 -13.37 4.42
C SER A 136 2.64 -13.75 3.37
N THR A 137 2.25 -14.21 2.18
CA THR A 137 3.21 -14.46 1.08
C THR A 137 3.95 -13.19 0.71
N LYS A 138 5.24 -13.30 0.40
CA LYS A 138 6.07 -12.20 -0.11
C LYS A 138 6.16 -12.21 -1.65
N LYS A 139 5.55 -13.21 -2.30
CA LYS A 139 5.58 -13.34 -3.77
C LYS A 139 4.59 -12.36 -4.40
N THR A 140 5.08 -11.53 -5.33
CA THR A 140 4.33 -10.59 -6.19
C THR A 140 3.12 -9.96 -5.50
N VAL A 141 3.39 -9.07 -4.56
CA VAL A 141 2.37 -8.37 -3.76
C VAL A 141 2.25 -6.93 -4.25
N LYS A 142 1.02 -6.46 -4.49
CA LYS A 142 0.72 -5.09 -4.91
C LYS A 142 -0.14 -4.37 -3.86
N VAL A 143 0.02 -3.06 -3.77
CA VAL A 143 -0.92 -2.17 -3.07
C VAL A 143 -2.04 -1.79 -4.02
N TYR A 144 -3.28 -2.07 -3.62
CA TYR A 144 -4.50 -1.67 -4.32
C TYR A 144 -5.11 -0.49 -3.56
N TRP A 145 -4.70 0.73 -3.90
CA TRP A 145 -5.10 1.96 -3.20
C TRP A 145 -6.61 2.18 -3.19
N GLN A 146 -7.31 1.73 -4.24
CA GLN A 146 -8.76 1.80 -4.36
C GLN A 146 -9.46 1.03 -3.23
N PHE A 147 -8.89 -0.10 -2.81
CA PHE A 147 -9.42 -0.96 -1.76
C PHE A 147 -8.69 -0.80 -0.42
N ARG A 148 -7.60 -0.01 -0.38
CA ARG A 148 -6.69 0.12 0.76
C ARG A 148 -6.17 -1.23 1.29
N VAL A 149 -5.84 -2.16 0.38
CA VAL A 149 -5.25 -3.46 0.72
C VAL A 149 -3.92 -3.71 0.03
N ARG A 150 -3.03 -4.49 0.65
CA ARG A 150 -1.77 -4.99 0.09
C ARG A 150 -1.82 -6.50 -0.10
N TYR A 151 -2.21 -6.94 -1.29
CA TYR A 151 -2.59 -8.32 -1.56
C TYR A 151 -1.72 -8.95 -2.65
N CYS A 152 -1.52 -10.26 -2.58
CA CYS A 152 -1.12 -11.03 -3.76
C CYS A 152 -2.31 -11.20 -4.71
N HIS A 153 -2.03 -11.62 -5.95
CA HIS A 153 -3.06 -11.85 -6.95
C HIS A 153 -4.17 -12.80 -6.49
N ASP A 154 -3.80 -13.96 -5.94
CA ASP A 154 -4.78 -14.95 -5.45
C ASP A 154 -5.72 -14.39 -4.38
N CYS A 155 -5.18 -13.59 -3.45
CA CYS A 155 -6.00 -12.97 -2.41
C CYS A 155 -6.89 -11.87 -2.98
N LEU A 156 -6.43 -11.12 -3.98
CA LEU A 156 -7.28 -10.15 -4.68
C LEU A 156 -8.47 -10.87 -5.32
N MET A 157 -8.24 -11.92 -6.09
CA MET A 157 -9.30 -12.65 -6.79
C MET A 157 -10.29 -13.30 -5.82
N LYS A 158 -9.82 -13.82 -4.67
CA LYS A 158 -10.69 -14.41 -3.64
C LYS A 158 -11.59 -13.41 -2.92
N ASN A 159 -11.20 -12.13 -2.87
CA ASN A 159 -11.91 -11.10 -2.12
C ASN A 159 -12.62 -10.07 -3.01
N THR A 160 -12.66 -10.33 -4.32
CA THR A 160 -13.33 -9.47 -5.28
C THR A 160 -14.42 -10.22 -6.05
N THR A 161 -15.49 -9.50 -6.37
CA THR A 161 -16.53 -9.95 -7.27
C THR A 161 -16.14 -9.47 -8.67
N SER A 162 -15.95 -10.41 -9.59
CA SER A 162 -15.59 -10.09 -10.98
C SER A 162 -16.84 -9.93 -11.83
N ILE A 163 -16.81 -8.93 -12.70
CA ILE A 163 -17.79 -8.74 -13.78
C ILE A 163 -17.00 -8.68 -15.08
N ILE A 164 -17.44 -9.47 -16.07
CA ILE A 164 -16.82 -9.45 -17.39
C ILE A 164 -16.95 -8.04 -17.97
N PHE A 165 -15.84 -7.50 -18.44
CA PHE A 165 -15.85 -6.23 -19.14
C PHE A 165 -16.60 -6.42 -20.47
N SER A 166 -17.80 -5.85 -20.55
CA SER A 166 -18.53 -5.69 -21.81
C SER A 166 -18.27 -4.28 -22.35
N LYS A 167 -18.14 -4.15 -23.68
CA LYS A 167 -18.07 -2.85 -24.36
C LYS A 167 -19.28 -1.97 -24.08
N ASP A 168 -20.40 -2.57 -23.70
CA ASP A 168 -21.63 -1.86 -23.36
C ASP A 168 -21.62 -1.30 -21.93
N HIS A 169 -20.54 -1.50 -21.17
CA HIS A 169 -20.40 -1.04 -19.79
C HIS A 169 -21.62 -1.40 -18.93
N ALA A 170 -22.19 -2.58 -19.11
CA ALA A 170 -23.48 -2.94 -18.52
C ALA A 170 -23.53 -2.81 -16.98
N TRP A 171 -22.38 -2.94 -16.30
CA TRP A 171 -22.26 -2.71 -14.86
C TRP A 171 -22.44 -1.24 -14.45
N GLU A 172 -22.20 -0.27 -15.35
CA GLU A 172 -22.46 1.16 -15.10
C GLU A 172 -23.96 1.48 -15.08
N ASN A 173 -24.81 0.59 -15.60
CA ASN A 173 -26.27 0.72 -15.48
C ASN A 173 -26.78 0.29 -14.10
N ASP A 174 -26.01 -0.50 -13.36
CA ASP A 174 -26.34 -0.87 -11.99
C ASP A 174 -26.00 0.29 -11.04
N LYS A 175 -27.03 0.84 -10.38
CA LYS A 175 -26.90 2.01 -9.49
C LYS A 175 -26.10 1.75 -8.22
N VAL A 176 -25.96 0.48 -7.83
CA VAL A 176 -25.12 0.07 -6.72
C VAL A 176 -23.67 0.03 -7.18
N LEU A 177 -23.38 -0.66 -8.29
CA LEU A 177 -22.03 -0.83 -8.81
C LEU A 177 -21.43 0.48 -9.35
N GLU A 178 -22.26 1.37 -9.92
CA GLU A 178 -21.85 2.72 -10.34
C GLU A 178 -21.27 3.51 -9.15
N GLY A 179 -21.67 3.23 -7.91
CA GLY A 179 -21.13 3.89 -6.73
C GLY A 179 -19.86 3.28 -6.16
N LEU A 180 -19.34 2.18 -6.73
CA LEU A 180 -18.25 1.39 -6.14
C LEU A 180 -16.91 1.61 -6.81
N VAL A 181 -15.87 1.57 -5.99
CA VAL A 181 -14.47 1.51 -6.45
C VAL A 181 -14.18 0.14 -7.05
N TYR A 182 -13.26 0.10 -8.01
CA TYR A 182 -12.93 -1.12 -8.72
C TYR A 182 -11.48 -1.15 -9.18
N VAL A 183 -11.02 -2.34 -9.56
CA VAL A 183 -9.74 -2.56 -10.23
C VAL A 183 -10.01 -3.25 -11.56
N ARG A 184 -9.37 -2.78 -12.63
CA ARG A 184 -9.39 -3.47 -13.93
C ARG A 184 -8.30 -4.54 -13.94
N HIS A 185 -8.67 -5.75 -14.31
CA HIS A 185 -7.73 -6.85 -14.45
C HIS A 185 -8.12 -7.70 -15.66
N ASN A 186 -7.24 -7.76 -16.65
CA ASN A 186 -7.53 -8.35 -17.96
C ASN A 186 -8.85 -7.76 -18.53
N ASN A 187 -9.75 -8.63 -18.98
CA ASN A 187 -11.08 -8.25 -19.48
C ASN A 187 -12.16 -8.31 -18.37
N GLN A 188 -11.80 -7.97 -17.13
CA GLN A 188 -12.70 -7.99 -15.98
C GLN A 188 -12.58 -6.71 -15.16
N VAL A 189 -13.72 -6.32 -14.57
CA VAL A 189 -13.81 -5.29 -13.53
C VAL A 189 -14.03 -6.00 -12.20
N LEU A 190 -13.13 -5.77 -11.26
CA LEU A 190 -13.14 -6.39 -9.94
C LEU A 190 -13.67 -5.37 -8.93
N PHE A 191 -14.72 -5.73 -8.20
CA PHE A 191 -15.27 -4.95 -7.10
C PHE A 191 -14.95 -5.61 -5.77
N TRP A 192 -14.75 -4.84 -4.71
CA TRP A 192 -14.52 -5.41 -3.38
C TRP A 192 -15.79 -6.13 -2.89
N THR A 193 -15.72 -7.44 -2.67
CA THR A 193 -16.93 -8.25 -2.38
C THR A 193 -17.68 -7.78 -1.12
N PRO A 194 -17.01 -7.42 -0.01
CA PRO A 194 -17.69 -6.85 1.15
C PRO A 194 -18.48 -5.58 0.81
N ASP A 195 -17.93 -4.69 -0.03
CA ASP A 195 -18.57 -3.43 -0.40
C ASP A 195 -19.76 -3.65 -1.33
N VAL A 196 -19.67 -4.62 -2.25
CA VAL A 196 -20.80 -5.03 -3.07
C VAL A 196 -21.96 -5.48 -2.17
N LYS A 197 -21.69 -6.39 -1.22
CA LYS A 197 -22.70 -6.94 -0.31
C LYS A 197 -23.32 -5.87 0.58
N SER A 198 -22.52 -4.97 1.16
CA SER A 198 -23.06 -3.90 2.01
C SER A 198 -23.87 -2.89 1.21
N SER A 199 -23.45 -2.57 -0.01
CA SER A 199 -24.11 -1.56 -0.84
C SER A 199 -25.45 -2.03 -1.38
N TYR A 200 -25.61 -3.31 -1.72
CA TYR A 200 -26.94 -3.86 -2.05
C TYR A 200 -27.88 -3.86 -0.85
N LYS A 201 -27.39 -4.16 0.37
CA LYS A 201 -28.21 -4.04 1.58
C LYS A 201 -28.67 -2.61 1.85
N GLU A 202 -27.79 -1.63 1.64
CA GLU A 202 -28.16 -0.21 1.73
C GLU A 202 -29.21 0.17 0.68
N TYR A 203 -29.03 -0.33 -0.54
CA TYR A 203 -29.93 -0.09 -1.66
C TYR A 203 -31.35 -0.66 -1.43
N GLU A 204 -31.48 -1.82 -0.79
CA GLU A 204 -32.78 -2.41 -0.46
C GLU A 204 -33.61 -1.58 0.54
N VAL A 205 -32.93 -0.84 1.42
CA VAL A 205 -33.58 -0.09 2.51
C VAL A 205 -33.81 1.38 2.13
N ILE A 206 -33.11 1.90 1.12
CA ILE A 206 -33.23 3.30 0.74
C ILE A 206 -34.48 3.57 -0.10
N SER A 207 -35.27 4.56 0.32
CA SER A 207 -36.57 4.87 -0.30
C SER A 207 -36.65 6.26 -0.90
N GLY A 208 -37.37 6.39 -2.02
CA GLY A 208 -37.95 7.65 -2.50
C GLY A 208 -36.93 8.77 -2.75
N SER A 209 -37.10 9.90 -2.05
CA SER A 209 -36.35 11.13 -2.27
C SER A 209 -34.87 11.07 -1.89
N LYS A 210 -34.46 10.13 -1.03
CA LYS A 210 -33.06 9.96 -0.60
C LYS A 210 -32.22 9.19 -1.62
N PHE A 211 -32.86 8.43 -2.51
CA PHE A 211 -32.16 7.56 -3.45
C PHE A 211 -31.27 8.33 -4.45
N PRO A 212 -31.73 9.40 -5.12
CA PRO A 212 -30.87 10.15 -6.05
C PRO A 212 -29.65 10.78 -5.36
N GLU A 213 -29.83 11.29 -4.14
CA GLU A 213 -28.73 11.86 -3.35
C GLU A 213 -27.70 10.80 -2.97
N TRP A 214 -28.15 9.61 -2.57
CA TRP A 214 -27.28 8.48 -2.25
C TRP A 214 -26.44 8.04 -3.46
N VAL A 215 -27.06 7.88 -4.63
CA VAL A 215 -26.34 7.53 -5.87
C VAL A 215 -25.29 8.59 -6.20
N LYS A 216 -25.68 9.86 -6.16
CA LYS A 216 -24.77 10.99 -6.45
C LYS A 216 -23.56 11.00 -5.52
N LYS A 217 -23.80 10.94 -4.20
CA LYS A 217 -22.75 10.97 -3.18
C LYS A 217 -21.76 9.79 -3.35
N ARG A 218 -22.26 8.59 -3.64
CA ARG A 218 -21.40 7.42 -3.85
C ARG A 218 -20.58 7.52 -5.13
N LYS A 219 -21.19 8.02 -6.22
CA LYS A 219 -20.48 8.27 -7.48
C LYS A 219 -19.34 9.27 -7.31
N GLU A 220 -19.59 10.38 -6.61
CA GLU A 220 -18.58 11.39 -6.29
C GLU A 220 -17.46 10.81 -5.41
N CYS A 221 -17.82 10.03 -4.38
CA CYS A 221 -16.86 9.37 -3.51
C CYS A 221 -15.96 8.40 -4.29
N ARG A 222 -16.55 7.56 -5.15
CA ARG A 222 -15.83 6.66 -6.05
C ARG A 222 -14.85 7.43 -6.92
N ILE A 223 -15.29 8.48 -7.62
CA ILE A 223 -14.42 9.27 -8.52
C ILE A 223 -13.20 9.79 -7.75
N ARG A 224 -13.43 10.41 -6.58
CA ARG A 224 -12.36 10.94 -5.71
C ARG A 224 -11.35 9.85 -5.33
N ILE A 225 -11.80 8.67 -4.91
CA ILE A 225 -10.91 7.57 -4.51
C ILE A 225 -10.15 7.00 -5.72
N MET A 226 -10.81 6.83 -6.86
CA MET A 226 -10.20 6.30 -8.07
C MET A 226 -9.12 7.25 -8.62
N GLU A 227 -9.38 8.56 -8.62
CA GLU A 227 -8.40 9.57 -9.01
C GLU A 227 -7.20 9.64 -8.06
N ASP A 228 -7.43 9.60 -6.75
CA ASP A 228 -6.36 9.55 -5.75
C ASP A 228 -5.49 8.30 -5.92
N ALA A 229 -6.11 7.13 -6.12
CA ALA A 229 -5.40 5.89 -6.36
C ALA A 229 -4.56 5.93 -7.64
N LEU A 230 -5.10 6.50 -8.74
CA LEU A 230 -4.36 6.66 -9.99
C LEU A 230 -3.15 7.59 -9.82
N LYS A 231 -3.32 8.71 -9.10
CA LYS A 231 -2.20 9.64 -8.81
C LYS A 231 -1.09 8.94 -8.03
N ARG A 232 -1.44 8.08 -7.06
CA ARG A 232 -0.48 7.30 -6.27
C ARG A 232 0.26 6.25 -7.11
N ASP A 233 -0.46 5.51 -7.95
CA ASP A 233 0.13 4.53 -8.85
C ASP A 233 1.11 5.19 -9.83
N ASN A 234 0.73 6.34 -10.41
CA ASN A 234 1.60 7.12 -11.30
C ASN A 234 2.85 7.64 -10.57
N SER A 235 2.69 8.21 -9.37
CA SER A 235 3.82 8.68 -8.56
C SER A 235 4.80 7.56 -8.20
N ALA A 236 4.29 6.37 -7.88
CA ALA A 236 5.12 5.20 -7.61
C ALA A 236 5.86 4.72 -8.87
N ALA A 237 5.20 4.73 -10.04
CA ALA A 237 5.79 4.34 -11.31
C ALA A 237 6.92 5.31 -11.74
N SER A 238 6.68 6.63 -11.67
CA SER A 238 7.69 7.64 -12.00
C SER A 238 8.92 7.54 -11.11
N ALA A 239 8.74 7.30 -9.81
CA ALA A 239 9.85 7.13 -8.88
C ALA A 239 10.70 5.87 -9.17
N GLU A 240 10.07 4.77 -9.60
CA GLU A 240 10.82 3.57 -10.00
C GLU A 240 11.57 3.79 -11.32
N GLU A 241 10.99 4.55 -12.26
CA GLU A 241 11.66 4.93 -13.51
C GLU A 241 12.91 5.80 -13.25
N GLU A 242 12.79 6.81 -12.38
CA GLU A 242 13.93 7.65 -11.96
C GLU A 242 15.02 6.83 -11.28
N LYS A 243 14.65 5.90 -10.39
CA LYS A 243 15.58 4.99 -9.74
C LYS A 243 16.30 4.08 -10.75
N ASN A 244 15.58 3.59 -11.76
CA ASN A 244 16.17 2.78 -12.83
C ASN A 244 17.14 3.59 -13.70
N LYS A 245 16.83 4.86 -14.00
CA LYS A 245 17.74 5.78 -14.70
C LYS A 245 19.02 6.03 -13.90
N GLN A 246 18.89 6.26 -12.60
CA GLN A 246 20.02 6.50 -11.70
C GLN A 246 20.89 5.24 -11.51
N SER A 247 20.30 4.05 -11.64
CA SER A 247 21.01 2.76 -11.49
C SER A 247 21.72 2.29 -12.76
N GLY A 248 21.53 2.92 -13.92
CA GLY A 248 22.43 2.83 -15.08
C GLY A 248 22.86 1.42 -15.55
N THR A 249 21.99 0.40 -15.49
CA THR A 249 22.33 -0.97 -15.98
C THR A 249 21.37 -1.57 -17.00
N THR A 250 20.27 -0.89 -17.37
CA THR A 250 19.26 -1.43 -18.32
C THR A 250 19.17 -0.68 -19.64
N ALA A 251 19.83 0.49 -19.76
CA ALA A 251 19.94 1.21 -21.02
C ALA A 251 20.68 0.37 -22.06
N ASP A 252 21.83 -0.24 -21.69
CA ASP A 252 22.59 -1.09 -22.61
C ASP A 252 21.82 -2.33 -23.06
N THR A 253 21.04 -2.99 -22.20
CA THR A 253 20.30 -4.19 -22.61
C THR A 253 19.12 -3.85 -23.53
N THR A 254 18.39 -2.77 -23.25
CA THR A 254 17.23 -2.37 -24.07
C THR A 254 17.68 -1.83 -25.44
N GLN A 255 18.79 -1.11 -25.47
CA GLN A 255 19.39 -0.56 -26.69
C GLN A 255 20.04 -1.68 -27.52
N ASN A 256 20.63 -2.69 -26.88
CA ASN A 256 21.12 -3.90 -27.55
C ASN A 256 19.98 -4.80 -28.07
N ILE A 257 18.86 -4.92 -27.34
CA ILE A 257 17.67 -5.67 -27.83
C ILE A 257 17.04 -4.92 -29.00
N ALA A 258 16.83 -3.61 -28.91
CA ALA A 258 16.28 -2.82 -30.01
C ALA A 258 17.19 -2.86 -31.26
N ALA A 259 18.51 -2.75 -31.08
CA ALA A 259 19.49 -2.89 -32.17
C ALA A 259 19.46 -4.29 -32.80
N THR A 260 19.32 -5.34 -31.98
CA THR A 260 19.22 -6.73 -32.45
C THR A 260 17.90 -6.98 -33.19
N VAL A 261 16.78 -6.43 -32.71
CA VAL A 261 15.45 -6.54 -33.33
C VAL A 261 15.38 -5.75 -34.65
N SER A 262 15.99 -4.56 -34.72
CA SER A 262 16.14 -3.81 -35.98
C SER A 262 17.05 -4.54 -36.99
N ALA A 263 18.10 -5.23 -36.55
CA ALA A 263 18.95 -6.05 -37.41
C ALA A 263 18.22 -7.29 -37.96
N LEU A 264 17.16 -7.75 -37.29
CA LEU A 264 16.31 -8.86 -37.70
C LEU A 264 15.11 -8.44 -38.57
N GLY A 265 14.97 -7.15 -38.90
CA GLY A 265 13.93 -6.63 -39.79
C GLY A 265 12.51 -6.69 -39.23
N VAL A 266 12.35 -6.79 -37.90
CA VAL A 266 11.04 -6.79 -37.24
C VAL A 266 10.74 -5.38 -36.72
N ASP A 267 9.75 -4.73 -37.32
CA ASP A 267 9.29 -3.40 -36.90
C ASP A 267 8.45 -3.55 -35.61
N VAL A 268 8.90 -2.95 -34.51
CA VAL A 268 8.20 -2.97 -33.22
C VAL A 268 7.92 -1.53 -32.81
N ASP A 269 6.66 -1.12 -32.90
CA ASP A 269 6.19 0.20 -32.43
C ASP A 269 6.37 0.29 -30.91
N PRO A 270 7.30 1.14 -30.40
CA PRO A 270 7.60 1.22 -28.98
C PRO A 270 6.51 1.96 -28.18
N ARG A 271 5.43 2.44 -28.82
CA ARG A 271 4.35 3.18 -28.14
C ARG A 271 3.21 2.32 -27.60
N GLN A 272 3.22 0.99 -27.76
CA GLN A 272 2.05 0.18 -27.39
C GLN A 272 2.14 -0.71 -26.15
N PHE A 273 3.30 -1.04 -25.58
CA PHE A 273 3.32 -1.99 -24.43
C PHE A 273 4.47 -1.76 -23.44
N PRO A 274 4.21 -1.83 -22.11
CA PRO A 274 5.26 -2.07 -21.11
C PRO A 274 5.88 -3.46 -21.35
N LEU A 275 7.19 -3.61 -21.08
CA LEU A 275 8.01 -4.82 -21.35
C LEU A 275 7.42 -6.16 -20.85
N SER A 276 6.44 -6.15 -19.95
CA SER A 276 5.71 -7.34 -19.49
C SER A 276 4.71 -7.92 -20.50
N GLN A 277 4.54 -7.32 -21.68
CA GLN A 277 3.53 -7.72 -22.68
C GLN A 277 4.07 -7.86 -24.11
N ILE A 278 5.37 -8.13 -24.28
CA ILE A 278 5.93 -8.38 -25.61
C ILE A 278 5.34 -9.68 -26.18
N ARG A 279 4.48 -9.56 -27.19
CA ARG A 279 3.94 -10.68 -27.97
C ARG A 279 4.80 -10.84 -29.22
N ILE A 280 5.55 -11.94 -29.33
CA ILE A 280 6.32 -12.25 -30.53
C ILE A 280 5.35 -12.83 -31.56
N THR A 281 5.12 -12.10 -32.65
CA THR A 281 4.40 -12.63 -33.83
C THR A 281 5.39 -12.79 -34.98
N GLY A 282 5.53 -14.01 -35.51
CA GLY A 282 6.42 -14.30 -36.63
C GLY A 282 6.08 -15.62 -37.29
N THR A 283 6.54 -15.82 -38.52
CA THR A 283 6.39 -17.08 -39.24
C THR A 283 7.21 -18.18 -38.57
N ARG A 284 6.74 -19.43 -38.67
CA ARG A 284 7.30 -20.61 -37.97
C ARG A 284 8.80 -20.81 -38.21
N SER A 285 9.32 -20.38 -39.36
CA SER A 285 10.75 -20.41 -39.70
C SER A 285 11.59 -19.42 -38.88
N ASN A 286 11.05 -18.25 -38.54
CA ASN A 286 11.78 -17.21 -37.83
C ASN A 286 11.79 -17.45 -36.30
N VAL A 287 10.72 -18.03 -35.78
CA VAL A 287 10.60 -18.36 -34.34
C VAL A 287 11.56 -19.50 -33.95
N SER A 288 11.76 -20.48 -34.83
CA SER A 288 12.65 -21.63 -34.58
C SER A 288 14.13 -21.24 -34.49
N SER A 289 14.57 -20.28 -35.33
CA SER A 289 15.94 -19.75 -35.33
C SER A 289 16.27 -18.93 -34.08
N ALA A 290 15.27 -18.21 -33.56
CA ALA A 290 15.42 -17.38 -32.36
C ALA A 290 15.49 -18.23 -31.07
N LEU A 291 14.74 -19.33 -30.99
CA LEU A 291 14.75 -20.22 -29.81
C LEU A 291 16.07 -20.97 -29.61
N GLN A 292 16.88 -21.17 -30.66
CA GLN A 292 18.20 -21.78 -30.53
C GLN A 292 19.23 -20.91 -29.78
N HIS A 293 18.98 -19.60 -29.64
CA HIS A 293 19.88 -18.67 -28.94
C HIS A 293 19.52 -18.43 -27.47
N PHE A 294 18.42 -19.01 -26.96
CA PHE A 294 17.95 -18.79 -25.60
C PHE A 294 17.50 -20.10 -24.91
N PRO A 295 18.45 -20.94 -24.45
CA PRO A 295 18.14 -22.27 -23.90
C PRO A 295 17.50 -22.27 -22.49
N HIS A 296 17.13 -21.10 -21.94
CA HIS A 296 16.61 -20.96 -20.57
C HIS A 296 15.23 -20.28 -20.49
N ILE A 297 14.52 -20.12 -21.60
CA ILE A 297 13.15 -19.61 -21.59
C ILE A 297 12.19 -20.81 -21.53
N ASP A 298 11.96 -21.31 -20.32
CA ASP A 298 10.90 -22.30 -20.09
C ASP A 298 9.53 -21.61 -20.18
N THR A 299 8.81 -21.94 -21.25
CA THR A 299 7.34 -21.88 -21.41
C THR A 299 6.69 -20.49 -21.37
N LEU A 300 6.72 -19.79 -22.51
CA LEU A 300 5.66 -18.85 -22.89
C LEU A 300 4.70 -19.59 -23.84
N ASP A 301 3.39 -19.50 -23.58
CA ASP A 301 2.35 -20.01 -24.47
C ASP A 301 2.41 -19.27 -25.82
N ILE A 302 3.05 -19.88 -26.82
CA ILE A 302 3.09 -19.38 -28.20
C ILE A 302 1.81 -19.86 -28.89
N MET A 303 0.82 -18.97 -29.05
CA MET A 303 -0.25 -19.19 -30.02
C MET A 303 0.28 -18.88 -31.43
N ILE A 304 0.54 -19.92 -32.20
CA ILE A 304 0.83 -19.81 -33.64
C ILE A 304 -0.52 -19.61 -34.35
N MET A 305 -0.74 -18.43 -34.92
CA MET A 305 -1.82 -18.23 -35.89
C MET A 305 -1.27 -18.58 -37.27
N ASP A 306 -1.69 -19.73 -37.80
CA ASP A 306 -1.54 -20.00 -39.24
C ASP A 306 -2.52 -19.07 -39.97
N SER A 307 -1.99 -18.10 -40.71
CA SER A 307 -2.78 -17.25 -41.61
C SER A 307 -3.21 -18.07 -42.84
N PRO A 308 -4.40 -17.78 -43.42
CA PRO A 308 -4.93 -18.46 -44.61
C PRO A 308 -4.10 -18.22 -45.87
#